data_AF-A0AAD8KRX5-F1
#
_entry.id   AF-A0AAD8KRX5-F1
#
_cell.length_a   1.000
_cell.length_b   1.000
_cell.length_c   1.000
_cell.angle_alpha   90.00
_cell.angle_beta   90.00
_cell.angle_gamma   90.00
#
_symmetry.space_group_name_H-M   'P 1'
#
loop_
_entity.id
_entity.type
_entity.pdbx_description
1 polymer ?
#
loop_
_entity_poly.entity_id
_entity_poly.type
_entity_poly.pdbx_seq_one_letter_code
_entity_poly.pdbx_strand_id
1 'polypeptide(L)'
;MAPAMYFTFVALFISGATAYTNYTVGGKSGWFFDQNTNTSSANYADWAANQTFDLGDYLIFNTNTNQTVVLTYNETTFRSCSIDNSSDSDTFIYGQGNENFGQPLTVAVPLTIVGLNYFFSDANDGIQCENGMAFGINVSHGVGLPPNLNQPPPPPYVEPPSNADGSLTPTVTNESSGAGLSVGGNVHWMVWYSFMLCGIFALLLV
;
A
#
# COMPACT_ATOMS: atom_id res chain seq x y z
N MET A 1 32.05 16.36 60.84
CA MET A 1 30.74 16.70 60.28
C MET A 1 31.00 17.12 58.83
N ALA A 2 30.87 16.22 57.85
CA ALA A 2 31.15 16.52 56.45
C ALA A 2 29.82 16.71 55.70
N PRO A 3 29.64 17.76 54.90
CA PRO A 3 28.40 17.97 54.15
C PRO A 3 28.36 17.05 52.94
N ALA A 4 27.28 16.27 52.81
CA ALA A 4 27.02 15.48 51.62
C ALA A 4 26.55 16.41 50.48
N MET A 5 27.33 16.46 49.40
CA MET A 5 26.97 17.16 48.16
C MET A 5 26.15 16.23 47.28
N TYR A 6 24.90 16.60 47.02
CA TYR A 6 24.00 15.87 46.12
C TYR A 6 24.09 16.49 44.72
N PHE A 7 24.67 15.77 43.76
CA PHE A 7 24.68 16.16 42.35
C PHE A 7 23.38 15.67 41.69
N THR A 8 22.48 16.58 41.36
CA THR A 8 21.29 16.30 40.56
C THR A 8 21.67 16.23 39.07
N PHE A 9 21.63 15.03 38.50
CA PHE A 9 21.74 14.84 37.05
C PHE A 9 20.43 15.27 36.39
N VAL A 10 20.47 16.37 35.64
CA VAL A 10 19.36 16.80 34.77
C VAL A 10 19.44 15.98 33.48
N ALA A 11 18.50 15.06 33.28
CA ALA A 11 18.36 14.33 32.02
C ALA A 11 17.76 15.26 30.96
N LEU A 12 18.56 15.60 29.95
CA LEU A 12 18.10 16.37 28.79
C LEU A 12 17.41 15.40 27.81
N PHE A 13 16.08 15.44 27.74
CA PHE A 13 15.32 14.69 26.72
C PHE A 13 15.42 15.44 25.40
N ILE A 14 16.37 15.03 24.56
CA ILE A 14 16.49 15.55 23.19
C ILE A 14 15.31 14.96 22.39
N SER A 15 14.29 15.78 22.13
CA SER A 15 13.21 15.43 21.21
C SER A 15 13.77 15.46 19.79
N GLY A 16 14.14 14.29 19.26
CA GLY A 16 14.48 14.17 17.84
C GLY A 16 13.27 14.52 16.99
N ALA A 17 13.47 15.23 15.87
CA ALA A 17 12.43 15.38 14.87
C ALA A 17 12.02 13.99 14.40
N THR A 18 10.79 13.59 14.70
CA THR A 18 10.22 12.30 14.29
C THR A 18 10.01 12.32 12.79
N ALA A 19 10.96 11.73 12.06
CA ALA A 19 10.88 11.52 10.64
C ALA A 19 10.07 10.25 10.34
N TYR A 20 9.33 10.26 9.25
CA TYR A 20 8.67 9.06 8.71
C TYR A 20 9.70 7.99 8.36
N THR A 21 9.33 6.74 8.61
CA THR A 21 10.23 5.59 8.49
C THR A 21 9.82 4.69 7.33
N ASN A 22 10.82 4.21 6.60
CA ASN A 22 10.65 3.18 5.57
C ASN A 22 11.05 1.81 6.14
N TYR A 23 10.08 0.92 6.29
CA TYR A 23 10.27 -0.43 6.79
C TYR A 23 10.39 -1.42 5.65
N THR A 24 11.54 -2.06 5.49
CA THR A 24 11.70 -3.14 4.51
C THR A 24 11.11 -4.44 5.05
N VAL A 25 10.01 -4.89 4.44
CA VAL A 25 9.29 -6.11 4.85
C VAL A 25 10.18 -7.34 4.70
N GLY A 26 10.30 -8.12 5.78
CA GLY A 26 11.19 -9.30 5.82
C GLY A 26 12.69 -8.98 5.81
N GLY A 27 13.07 -7.69 5.87
CA GLY A 27 14.46 -7.25 5.85
C GLY A 27 15.19 -7.73 4.59
N LYS A 28 16.31 -8.45 4.77
CA LYS A 28 17.11 -8.99 3.65
C LYS A 28 16.42 -10.14 2.91
N SER A 29 15.50 -10.85 3.56
CA SER A 29 14.77 -11.96 2.96
C SER A 29 13.66 -11.51 2.01
N GLY A 30 13.24 -10.24 2.07
CA GLY A 30 12.19 -9.68 1.22
C GLY A 30 10.82 -10.31 1.40
N TRP A 31 9.92 -10.04 0.46
CA TRP A 31 8.55 -10.56 0.38
C TRP A 31 8.47 -11.65 -0.69
N PHE A 32 8.81 -12.88 -0.33
CA PHE A 32 8.86 -14.03 -1.25
C PHE A 32 8.25 -15.30 -0.68
N PHE A 33 7.84 -16.18 -1.59
CA PHE A 33 7.39 -17.55 -1.33
C PHE A 33 8.33 -18.55 -1.99
N ASP A 34 8.70 -19.60 -1.26
CA ASP A 34 9.34 -20.78 -1.86
C ASP A 34 8.28 -21.85 -2.12
N GLN A 35 7.98 -22.07 -3.41
CA GLN A 35 7.00 -23.06 -3.85
C GLN A 35 7.47 -24.51 -3.62
N ASN A 36 8.77 -24.77 -3.49
CA ASN A 36 9.28 -26.12 -3.29
C ASN A 36 9.11 -26.58 -1.84
N THR A 37 9.26 -25.66 -0.89
CA THR A 37 9.10 -25.93 0.55
C THR A 37 7.74 -25.51 1.08
N ASN A 38 6.95 -24.78 0.28
CA ASN A 38 5.65 -24.22 0.63
C ASN A 38 5.74 -23.31 1.87
N THR A 39 6.73 -22.41 1.89
CA THR A 39 7.00 -21.51 3.02
C THR A 39 7.37 -20.10 2.57
N SER A 40 7.03 -19.11 3.38
CA SER A 40 7.54 -17.74 3.21
C SER A 40 9.04 -17.63 3.43
N SER A 41 9.68 -16.63 2.81
CA SER A 41 11.13 -16.35 2.98
C SER A 41 11.51 -15.79 4.36
N ALA A 42 10.52 -15.33 5.13
CA ALA A 42 10.67 -14.83 6.48
C ALA A 42 9.42 -15.09 7.32
N ASN A 43 9.55 -15.04 8.64
CA ASN A 43 8.40 -14.92 9.54
C ASN A 43 7.98 -13.46 9.61
N TYR A 44 6.98 -13.07 8.82
CA TYR A 44 6.54 -11.67 8.75
C TYR A 44 5.82 -11.21 10.01
N ALA A 45 5.20 -12.12 10.77
CA ALA A 45 4.60 -11.79 12.07
C ALA A 45 5.68 -11.40 13.09
N ASP A 46 6.76 -12.19 13.19
CA ASP A 46 7.90 -11.86 14.06
C ASP A 46 8.59 -10.57 13.59
N TRP A 47 8.74 -10.38 12.28
CA TRP A 47 9.27 -9.14 11.72
C TRP A 47 8.40 -7.93 12.12
N ALA A 48 7.08 -8.03 11.96
CA ALA A 48 6.15 -6.95 12.30
C ALA A 48 6.13 -6.65 13.80
N ALA A 49 6.20 -7.67 14.66
CA ALA A 49 6.17 -7.53 16.12
C ALA A 49 7.38 -6.78 16.69
N ASN A 50 8.50 -6.72 15.95
CA ASN A 50 9.71 -6.02 16.37
C ASN A 50 9.75 -4.53 15.98
N GLN A 51 8.67 -4.02 15.38
CA GLN A 51 8.60 -2.67 14.82
C GLN A 51 7.49 -1.85 15.49
N THR A 52 7.50 -0.54 15.27
CA THR A 52 6.41 0.38 15.64
C THR A 52 6.05 1.16 14.40
N PHE A 53 4.76 1.20 14.07
CA PHE A 53 4.28 1.81 12.83
C PHE A 53 3.41 3.01 13.15
N ASP A 54 3.70 4.13 12.50
CA ASP A 54 2.94 5.37 12.62
C ASP A 54 2.38 5.81 11.25
N LEU A 55 1.39 6.69 11.27
CA LEU A 55 0.90 7.34 10.06
C LEU A 55 2.04 8.00 9.28
N GLY A 56 2.03 7.83 7.96
CA GLY A 56 3.01 8.40 7.05
C GLY A 56 4.27 7.57 6.85
N ASP A 57 4.47 6.52 7.66
CA ASP A 57 5.49 5.51 7.40
C ASP A 57 5.17 4.73 6.12
N TYR A 58 6.18 4.07 5.56
CA TYR A 58 6.04 3.22 4.38
C TYR A 58 6.48 1.80 4.68
N LEU A 59 5.75 0.83 4.13
CA LEU A 59 6.22 -0.54 3.98
C LEU A 59 6.81 -0.72 2.58
N ILE A 60 8.05 -1.17 2.52
CA ILE A 60 8.80 -1.41 1.29
C ILE A 60 8.90 -2.91 1.09
N PHE A 61 8.20 -3.41 0.08
CA PHE A 61 8.19 -4.81 -0.31
C PHE A 61 9.17 -5.02 -1.46
N ASN A 62 10.29 -5.69 -1.20
CA ASN A 62 11.17 -6.21 -2.24
C ASN A 62 10.66 -7.60 -2.63
N THR A 63 10.17 -7.75 -3.85
CA THR A 63 9.37 -8.91 -4.29
C THR A 63 9.57 -9.17 -5.78
N ASN A 64 8.71 -10.01 -6.38
CA ASN A 64 8.60 -10.16 -7.83
C ASN A 64 7.14 -10.36 -8.26
N THR A 65 6.90 -10.41 -9.57
CA THR A 65 5.54 -10.52 -10.15
C THR A 65 4.82 -11.85 -9.89
N ASN A 66 5.40 -12.81 -9.14
CA ASN A 66 4.69 -14.03 -8.71
C ASN A 66 3.98 -13.88 -7.37
N GLN A 67 4.23 -12.79 -6.62
CA GLN A 67 3.56 -12.52 -5.36
C GLN A 67 2.70 -11.27 -5.51
N THR A 68 1.58 -11.21 -4.80
CA THR A 68 0.80 -9.98 -4.66
C THR A 68 1.13 -9.29 -3.35
N VAL A 69 0.90 -7.98 -3.32
CA VAL A 69 0.93 -7.17 -2.11
C VAL A 69 -0.47 -6.61 -1.93
N VAL A 70 -1.27 -7.28 -1.11
CA VAL A 70 -2.62 -6.83 -0.75
C VAL A 70 -2.55 -6.14 0.61
N LEU A 71 -3.16 -4.97 0.72
CA LEU A 71 -3.48 -4.32 1.99
C LEU A 71 -4.98 -4.37 2.17
N THR A 72 -5.46 -4.87 3.30
CA THR A 72 -6.86 -4.77 3.69
C THR A 72 -7.01 -4.26 5.13
N TYR A 73 -8.07 -3.51 5.38
CA TYR A 73 -8.50 -3.13 6.73
C TYR A 73 -9.57 -4.08 7.29
N ASN A 74 -9.96 -5.09 6.51
CA ASN A 74 -10.97 -6.06 6.87
C ASN A 74 -10.32 -7.37 7.33
N GLU A 75 -10.51 -7.70 8.61
CA GLU A 75 -9.94 -8.92 9.17
C GLU A 75 -10.51 -10.19 8.53
N THR A 76 -11.77 -10.17 8.07
CA THR A 76 -12.38 -11.35 7.42
C THR A 76 -11.74 -11.62 6.07
N THR A 77 -11.53 -10.59 5.25
CA THR A 77 -10.80 -10.67 3.97
C THR A 77 -9.37 -11.19 4.19
N PHE A 78 -8.68 -10.69 5.21
CA PHE A 78 -7.35 -11.18 5.56
C PHE A 78 -7.37 -12.67 5.94
N ARG A 79 -8.30 -13.08 6.81
CA ARG A 79 -8.40 -14.47 7.30
C ARG A 79 -8.82 -15.45 6.22
N SER A 80 -9.57 -15.01 5.21
CA SER A 80 -9.93 -15.85 4.07
C SER A 80 -8.82 -15.98 3.03
N CYS A 81 -7.72 -15.23 3.15
CA CYS A 81 -6.63 -15.21 2.17
C CYS A 81 -7.11 -14.99 0.72
N SER A 82 -8.20 -14.24 0.53
CA SER A 82 -8.85 -14.04 -0.76
C SER A 82 -9.49 -12.66 -0.82
N ILE A 83 -9.38 -12.03 -1.98
CA ILE A 83 -9.96 -10.72 -2.27
C ILE A 83 -11.33 -10.80 -2.97
N ASP A 84 -11.83 -12.00 -3.30
CA ASP A 84 -13.01 -12.19 -4.17
C ASP A 84 -14.28 -11.52 -3.63
N ASN A 85 -14.38 -11.40 -2.30
CA ASN A 85 -15.51 -10.77 -1.61
C ASN A 85 -15.10 -9.50 -0.85
N SER A 86 -13.98 -8.89 -1.24
CA SER A 86 -13.47 -7.66 -0.63
C SER A 86 -14.13 -6.40 -1.21
N SER A 87 -14.01 -5.28 -0.51
CA SER A 87 -14.48 -3.98 -0.99
C SER A 87 -13.31 -3.14 -1.52
N ASP A 88 -13.50 -2.49 -2.66
CA ASP A 88 -12.52 -1.53 -3.20
C ASP A 88 -12.23 -0.36 -2.23
N SER A 89 -13.11 -0.13 -1.26
CA SER A 89 -12.93 0.91 -0.23
C SER A 89 -12.01 0.51 0.91
N ASP A 90 -11.81 -0.79 1.14
CA ASP A 90 -11.06 -1.29 2.29
C ASP A 90 -9.91 -2.24 1.92
N THR A 91 -9.82 -2.65 0.66
CA THR A 91 -8.84 -3.61 0.15
C THR A 91 -8.18 -3.07 -1.12
N PHE A 92 -6.85 -3.08 -1.13
CA PHE A 92 -6.03 -2.45 -2.15
C PHE A 92 -4.93 -3.41 -2.59
N ILE A 93 -4.76 -3.55 -3.90
CA ILE A 93 -3.72 -4.40 -4.49
C ILE A 93 -2.64 -3.49 -5.07
N TYR A 94 -1.39 -3.76 -4.71
CA TYR A 94 -0.25 -3.01 -5.16
C TYR A 94 0.66 -3.85 -6.07
N GLY A 95 1.37 -3.18 -6.97
CA GLY A 95 2.40 -3.83 -7.80
C GLY A 95 1.85 -4.71 -8.94
N GLN A 96 0.55 -4.68 -9.21
CA GLN A 96 -0.06 -5.38 -10.34
C GLN A 96 0.18 -4.64 -11.65
N GLY A 97 0.21 -5.35 -12.79
CA GLY A 97 0.26 -4.75 -14.13
C GLY A 97 1.36 -5.25 -15.05
N ASN A 98 2.21 -6.16 -14.60
CA ASN A 98 3.22 -6.81 -15.46
C ASN A 98 2.73 -8.20 -15.89
N GLU A 99 2.75 -8.45 -17.19
CA GLU A 99 2.36 -9.74 -17.80
C GLU A 99 3.44 -10.81 -17.69
N ASN A 100 4.69 -10.39 -17.45
CA ASN A 100 5.82 -11.30 -17.32
C ASN A 100 5.99 -11.75 -15.87
N PHE A 101 5.98 -13.06 -15.65
CA PHE A 101 6.24 -13.67 -14.34
C PHE A 101 7.72 -13.60 -13.95
N GLY A 102 8.01 -13.62 -12.65
CA GLY A 102 9.38 -13.65 -12.11
C GLY A 102 10.16 -12.34 -12.20
N GLN A 103 9.53 -11.23 -12.61
CA GLN A 103 10.24 -9.97 -12.75
C GLN A 103 10.42 -9.30 -11.38
N PRO A 104 11.64 -8.89 -11.00
CA PRO A 104 11.88 -8.18 -9.75
C PRO A 104 11.02 -6.92 -9.65
N LEU A 105 10.48 -6.67 -8.47
CA LEU A 105 9.58 -5.55 -8.20
C LEU A 105 9.85 -4.98 -6.80
N THR A 106 9.78 -3.66 -6.68
CA THR A 106 9.74 -2.98 -5.38
C THR A 106 8.43 -2.23 -5.28
N VAL A 107 7.63 -2.58 -4.27
CA VAL A 107 6.34 -1.96 -4.00
C VAL A 107 6.45 -1.15 -2.71
N ALA A 108 6.08 0.14 -2.76
CA ALA A 108 6.02 1.00 -1.60
C ALA A 108 4.55 1.25 -1.23
N VAL A 109 4.17 0.90 -0.01
CA VAL A 109 2.80 1.06 0.50
C VAL A 109 2.81 2.06 1.66
N PRO A 110 2.14 3.22 1.54
CA PRO A 110 2.03 4.19 2.62
C PRO A 110 1.04 3.74 3.70
N LEU A 111 1.36 4.01 4.97
CA LEU A 111 0.46 3.78 6.10
C LEU A 111 -0.39 5.02 6.36
N THR A 112 -1.62 5.01 5.86
CA THR A 112 -2.51 6.18 5.84
C THR A 112 -3.69 6.13 6.81
N ILE A 113 -3.95 4.97 7.41
CA ILE A 113 -5.07 4.74 8.32
C ILE A 113 -4.54 4.18 9.64
N VAL A 114 -5.05 4.71 10.76
CA VAL A 114 -4.74 4.24 12.11
C VAL A 114 -5.49 2.94 12.43
N GLY A 115 -4.89 2.11 13.28
CA GLY A 115 -5.46 0.84 13.70
C GLY A 115 -4.88 -0.34 12.94
N LEU A 116 -5.69 -1.38 12.76
CA LEU A 116 -5.22 -2.64 12.19
C LEU A 116 -5.15 -2.55 10.67
N ASN A 117 -3.98 -2.85 10.14
CA ASN A 117 -3.72 -2.97 8.72
C ASN A 117 -3.19 -4.38 8.48
N TYR A 118 -3.82 -5.11 7.56
CA TYR A 118 -3.45 -6.49 7.25
C TYR A 118 -2.85 -6.58 5.86
N PHE A 119 -1.76 -7.31 5.75
CA PHE A 119 -1.03 -7.50 4.51
C PHE A 119 -0.93 -8.98 4.18
N PHE A 120 -1.21 -9.36 2.93
CA PHE A 120 -1.08 -10.74 2.49
C PHE A 120 -0.84 -10.86 0.98
N SER A 121 -0.44 -12.06 0.55
CA SER A 121 -0.37 -12.46 -0.86
C SER A 121 -1.55 -13.37 -1.20
N ASP A 122 -2.43 -12.90 -2.06
CA ASP A 122 -3.55 -13.64 -2.69
C ASP A 122 -3.07 -14.55 -3.84
N ALA A 123 -1.79 -14.47 -4.22
CA ALA A 123 -1.25 -15.30 -5.31
C ALA A 123 -1.38 -16.81 -5.00
N ASN A 124 -1.53 -17.60 -6.07
CA ASN A 124 -1.81 -19.03 -6.00
C ASN A 124 -3.09 -19.36 -5.22
N ASP A 125 -4.18 -18.65 -5.51
CA ASP A 125 -5.49 -18.83 -4.86
C ASP A 125 -5.38 -18.78 -3.32
N GLY A 126 -4.61 -17.82 -2.80
CA GLY A 126 -4.40 -17.63 -1.37
C GLY A 126 -3.38 -18.57 -0.69
N ILE A 127 -2.85 -19.59 -1.38
CA ILE A 127 -1.91 -20.57 -0.79
C ILE A 127 -0.68 -19.88 -0.18
N GLN A 128 -0.16 -18.82 -0.81
CA GLN A 128 0.98 -18.09 -0.27
C GLN A 128 0.64 -17.45 1.09
N CYS A 129 -0.54 -16.84 1.21
CA CYS A 129 -1.05 -16.26 2.47
C CYS A 129 -1.22 -17.33 3.55
N GLU A 130 -1.87 -18.44 3.23
CA GLU A 130 -2.09 -19.55 4.16
C GLU A 130 -0.77 -20.14 4.70
N ASN A 131 0.29 -20.08 3.90
CA ASN A 131 1.62 -20.59 4.23
C ASN A 131 2.60 -19.50 4.65
N GLY A 132 2.07 -18.40 5.22
CA GLY A 132 2.85 -17.44 5.98
C GLY A 132 3.26 -16.17 5.23
N MET A 133 2.83 -15.96 3.98
CA MET A 133 2.91 -14.63 3.34
C MET A 133 1.75 -13.74 3.78
N ALA A 134 1.66 -13.53 5.08
CA ALA A 134 0.60 -12.78 5.73
C ALA A 134 1.11 -12.18 7.04
N PHE A 135 0.74 -10.94 7.35
CA PHE A 135 0.97 -10.32 8.65
C PHE A 135 0.00 -9.18 8.90
N GLY A 136 -0.23 -8.88 10.17
CA GLY A 136 -0.96 -7.68 10.59
C GLY A 136 -0.03 -6.72 11.33
N ILE A 137 -0.30 -5.43 11.19
CA ILE A 137 0.33 -4.37 11.98
C ILE A 137 -0.74 -3.51 12.66
N ASN A 138 -0.34 -2.81 13.72
CA ASN A 138 -1.17 -1.78 14.34
C ASN A 138 -0.51 -0.42 14.14
N VAL A 139 -1.14 0.43 13.33
CA VAL A 139 -0.66 1.77 12.99
C VAL A 139 -1.14 2.78 14.03
N SER A 140 -0.20 3.43 14.67
CA SER A 140 -0.46 4.51 15.62
C SER A 140 -0.52 5.86 14.90
N HIS A 141 -1.05 6.87 15.59
CA HIS A 141 -1.19 8.20 14.98
C HIS A 141 0.19 8.88 14.73
N GLY A 142 1.18 8.62 15.59
CA GLY A 142 2.48 9.31 15.55
C GLY A 142 2.33 10.83 15.41
N VAL A 143 3.15 11.41 14.53
CA VAL A 143 3.07 12.83 14.13
C VAL A 143 1.94 13.14 13.14
N GLY A 144 1.18 12.15 12.71
CA GLY A 144 0.16 12.26 11.67
C GLY A 144 0.74 12.22 10.25
N LEU A 145 -0.15 12.26 9.25
CA LEU A 145 0.24 12.15 7.85
C LEU A 145 1.07 13.35 7.35
N PRO A 146 2.09 13.11 6.51
CA PRO A 146 2.76 14.20 5.82
C PRO A 146 1.78 14.91 4.88
N PRO A 147 1.98 16.21 4.60
CA PRO A 147 1.07 16.98 3.74
C PRO A 147 0.77 16.31 2.38
N ASN A 148 1.77 15.67 1.76
CA ASN A 148 1.60 14.97 0.47
C ASN A 148 0.65 13.77 0.51
N LEU A 149 0.47 13.13 1.68
CA LEU A 149 -0.47 12.02 1.87
C LEU A 149 -1.83 12.47 2.41
N ASN A 150 -1.96 13.75 2.79
CA ASN A 150 -3.19 14.34 3.32
C ASN A 150 -3.92 15.24 2.31
N GLN A 151 -3.47 15.24 1.05
CA GLN A 151 -4.09 16.02 -0.02
C GLN A 151 -4.88 15.11 -0.97
N PRO A 152 -6.04 15.59 -1.48
CA PRO A 152 -6.68 15.00 -2.64
C PRO A 152 -5.68 14.93 -3.81
N PRO A 153 -5.86 14.02 -4.78
CA PRO A 153 -5.02 13.97 -5.97
C PRO A 153 -4.90 15.37 -6.59
N PRO A 154 -3.69 15.79 -7.03
CA PRO A 154 -3.54 17.05 -7.75
C PRO A 154 -4.55 17.10 -8.91
N PRO A 155 -5.18 18.24 -9.18
CA PRO A 155 -6.07 18.36 -10.33
C PRO A 155 -5.30 17.95 -11.60
N PRO A 156 -5.96 17.28 -12.57
CA PRO A 156 -5.33 16.91 -13.83
C PRO A 156 -4.62 18.11 -14.43
N TYR A 157 -3.38 17.92 -14.88
CA TYR A 157 -2.67 18.97 -15.60
C TYR A 157 -3.48 19.32 -16.85
N VAL A 158 -4.00 20.54 -16.88
CA VAL A 158 -4.60 21.12 -18.08
C VAL A 158 -3.48 21.91 -18.74
N GLU A 159 -3.08 21.48 -19.94
CA GLU A 159 -2.13 22.23 -20.74
C GLU A 159 -2.67 23.66 -20.95
N PRO A 160 -1.87 24.71 -20.71
CA PRO A 160 -2.29 26.08 -20.97
C PRO A 160 -2.82 26.18 -22.40
N PRO A 161 -3.92 26.90 -22.65
CA PRO A 161 -4.41 27.09 -24.01
C PRO A 161 -3.26 27.62 -24.86
N SER A 162 -2.90 26.83 -25.87
CA SER A 162 -1.98 27.24 -26.92
C SER A 162 -2.62 28.44 -27.62
N ASN A 163 -2.17 29.64 -27.24
CA ASN A 163 -2.45 30.82 -28.03
C ASN A 163 -1.74 30.60 -29.36
N ALA A 164 -2.51 30.42 -30.42
CA ALA A 164 -2.04 30.52 -31.79
C ALA A 164 -1.68 31.98 -32.11
N ASP A 165 -0.81 32.58 -31.31
CA ASP A 165 0.01 33.72 -31.67
C ASP A 165 1.15 33.81 -30.64
N GLY A 166 2.38 33.68 -31.11
CA GLY A 166 3.56 33.67 -30.25
C GLY A 166 3.77 35.03 -29.61
N SER A 167 3.22 35.24 -28.40
CA SER A 167 3.57 36.40 -27.59
C SER A 167 3.44 36.10 -26.09
N LEU A 168 4.59 36.18 -25.40
CA LEU A 168 4.69 36.09 -23.95
C LEU A 168 4.29 37.44 -23.32
N THR A 169 3.08 37.53 -22.75
CA THR A 169 2.76 38.58 -21.76
C THR A 169 1.68 38.10 -20.79
N PRO A 170 1.83 38.28 -19.47
CA PRO A 170 0.82 37.91 -18.50
C PRO A 170 -0.17 39.07 -18.30
N THR A 171 -1.47 38.82 -18.47
CA THR A 171 -2.51 39.74 -18.02
C THR A 171 -3.24 39.11 -16.84
N VAL A 172 -3.02 39.72 -15.67
CA VAL A 172 -3.75 39.48 -14.43
C VAL A 172 -5.15 40.10 -14.57
N THR A 173 -6.20 39.33 -14.34
CA THR A 173 -7.49 39.88 -13.86
C THR A 173 -8.27 38.87 -13.04
N ASN A 174 -8.76 39.39 -11.93
CA ASN A 174 -9.48 38.80 -10.80
C ASN A 174 -10.93 38.40 -11.13
N GLU A 175 -11.45 37.43 -10.34
CA GLU A 175 -12.84 37.30 -9.84
C GLU A 175 -13.98 37.09 -10.88
N SER A 176 -15.11 36.43 -10.63
CA SER A 176 -15.75 35.79 -9.47
C SER A 176 -17.00 35.03 -10.01
N SER A 177 -17.36 33.93 -9.33
CA SER A 177 -18.70 33.32 -9.21
C SER A 177 -19.41 32.69 -10.41
N GLY A 178 -19.88 31.46 -10.22
CA GLY A 178 -20.97 30.90 -11.02
C GLY A 178 -21.13 29.38 -10.88
N ALA A 179 -22.13 28.96 -10.11
CA ALA A 179 -22.51 27.58 -9.87
C ALA A 179 -22.78 26.75 -11.15
N GLY A 180 -22.42 25.48 -11.13
CA GLY A 180 -22.83 24.48 -12.12
C GLY A 180 -22.72 23.07 -11.54
N LEU A 181 -23.86 22.42 -11.33
CA LEU A 181 -23.99 21.04 -10.86
C LEU A 181 -23.23 20.05 -11.77
N SER A 182 -22.38 19.21 -11.19
CA SER A 182 -21.85 18.01 -11.86
C SER A 182 -22.61 16.77 -11.39
N VAL A 183 -23.50 16.25 -12.24
CA VAL A 183 -23.92 14.85 -12.18
C VAL A 183 -22.75 14.01 -12.70
N GLY A 184 -21.96 13.45 -11.79
CA GLY A 184 -20.84 12.57 -12.11
C GLY A 184 -21.29 11.12 -12.13
N GLY A 185 -21.69 10.62 -13.30
CA GLY A 185 -21.79 9.19 -13.55
C GLY A 185 -20.45 8.68 -14.07
N ASN A 186 -19.61 8.12 -13.20
CA ASN A 186 -18.43 7.34 -13.61
C ASN A 186 -18.87 5.89 -13.82
N VAL A 187 -18.93 5.46 -15.09
CA VAL A 187 -19.03 4.04 -15.45
C VAL A 187 -17.61 3.51 -15.64
N HIS A 188 -17.12 2.77 -14.65
CA HIS A 188 -15.87 2.01 -14.75
C HIS A 188 -16.19 0.53 -14.54
N TRP A 189 -15.64 -0.30 -15.41
CA TRP A 189 -15.64 -1.77 -15.40
C TRP A 189 -16.92 -2.51 -15.85
N MET A 190 -16.93 -2.81 -17.14
CA MET A 190 -17.33 -4.13 -17.64
C MET A 190 -16.29 -4.50 -18.70
N VAL A 191 -15.61 -5.65 -18.60
CA VAL A 191 -15.70 -6.82 -19.50
C VAL A 191 -14.28 -7.44 -19.46
N TRP A 192 -14.00 -8.72 -19.19
CA TRP A 192 -14.80 -9.92 -19.02
C TRP A 192 -13.97 -11.02 -18.34
N TYR A 193 -14.60 -11.72 -17.40
CA TYR A 193 -14.44 -13.17 -17.22
C TYR A 193 -14.92 -13.87 -18.48
N SER A 194 -14.06 -14.62 -19.18
CA SER A 194 -14.44 -15.69 -20.12
C SER A 194 -13.22 -16.41 -20.69
N PHE A 195 -12.54 -17.30 -19.95
CA PHE A 195 -11.71 -18.36 -20.56
C PHE A 195 -11.43 -19.49 -19.56
N MET A 196 -12.46 -20.22 -19.14
CA MET A 196 -12.26 -21.50 -18.43
C MET A 196 -13.50 -22.40 -18.49
N LEU A 197 -14.12 -22.57 -19.67
CA LEU A 197 -15.20 -23.55 -19.88
C LEU A 197 -15.30 -24.11 -21.32
N CYS A 198 -14.19 -24.29 -22.03
CA CYS A 198 -14.19 -24.93 -23.36
C CYS A 198 -13.21 -26.11 -23.53
N GLY A 199 -12.72 -26.69 -22.43
CA GLY A 199 -11.65 -27.71 -22.48
C GLY A 199 -12.00 -29.14 -22.07
N ILE A 200 -13.23 -29.46 -21.63
CA ILE A 200 -13.51 -30.79 -21.00
C ILE A 200 -14.61 -31.61 -21.71
N PHE A 201 -15.26 -31.10 -22.75
CA PHE A 201 -16.30 -31.87 -23.49
C PHE A 201 -15.84 -32.51 -24.82
N ALA A 202 -14.55 -32.76 -25.00
CA ALA A 202 -14.01 -33.39 -26.23
C ALA A 202 -13.34 -34.77 -26.02
N LEU A 203 -13.65 -35.50 -24.93
CA LEU A 203 -13.06 -36.83 -24.66
C LEU A 203 -14.09 -37.96 -24.45
N LEU A 204 -15.31 -37.80 -24.98
CA LEU A 204 -16.28 -38.89 -25.11
C LEU A 204 -16.76 -38.97 -26.57
N LEU A 205 -15.90 -39.52 -27.43
CA LEU A 205 -16.21 -40.28 -28.65
C LEU A 205 -14.92 -40.44 -29.48
N VAL A 206 -14.12 -41.44 -29.12
CA VAL A 206 -13.55 -42.51 -29.99
C VAL A 206 -13.01 -43.58 -29.05
#